data_AF-A0A4Z1C6B9-F1
#
_entry.id   AF-A0A4Z1C6B9-F1
#
_cell.length_a   1.000
_cell.length_b   1.000
_cell.length_c   1.000
_cell.angle_alpha   90.00
_cell.angle_beta   90.00
_cell.angle_gamma   90.00
#
_symmetry.space_group_name_H-M   'P 1'
#
loop_
_entity.id
_entity.type
_entity.pdbx_description
1 polymer ?
#
loop_
_entity_poly.entity_id
_entity_poly.type
_entity_poly.pdbx_seq_one_letter_code
_entity_poly.pdbx_strand_id
1 'polypeptide(L)'
;MTPTGISGLSYQTASRTGKTGDQGQYRYFPGETLTLSVGNLELATGVPVEPVITPLEFFTFEREALKIAGTTDEGLQSHRITEQQLIQNSDAVMNLTRFLMALNWRQRTSSGDGIEIRDRVIQQLNAALPLISEPIDFNVPRGEFALEEEEALSPANQLLAEICFYPPDDELCEEPPTLEAIENAPPQPEEAEDRDPDIEYSEDLRSKRERILKAIRTVGDVAVDTAEAYLTRELDILTTRLGIRYYLNEFVADLPASDTGIKTVNVKKIAGKPDLADIEAISTRDQDVVVHSFGWQSASVDYFLAGESGGESEILVNFKPSDTYRWVKKSLRVVIN
;
A
#
# COMPACT_ATOMS: atom_id res chain seq x y z
N MET A 1 -3.17 9.70 -2.06
CA MET A 1 -2.28 8.51 -1.87
C MET A 1 -2.98 7.53 -0.95
N THR A 2 -2.48 6.31 -0.79
CA THR A 2 -3.03 5.17 0.00
C THR A 2 -4.00 5.55 1.14
N PRO A 3 -5.02 4.74 1.46
CA PRO A 3 -6.03 5.08 2.47
C PRO A 3 -5.57 5.63 3.81
N THR A 4 -4.41 5.20 4.31
CA THR A 4 -3.79 5.67 5.55
C THR A 4 -2.76 6.78 5.34
N GLY A 5 -2.43 7.09 4.08
CA GLY A 5 -1.63 8.23 3.67
C GLY A 5 -0.15 7.92 3.48
N ILE A 6 0.45 8.66 2.54
CA ILE A 6 1.90 8.85 2.44
C ILE A 6 2.11 10.36 2.43
N SER A 7 2.63 10.92 3.51
CA SER A 7 2.84 12.35 3.68
C SER A 7 4.27 12.75 3.31
N GLY A 8 4.44 13.99 2.83
CA GLY A 8 5.75 14.53 2.48
C GLY A 8 6.22 14.26 1.06
N LEU A 9 5.44 13.54 0.24
CA LEU A 9 5.72 13.42 -1.19
C LEU A 9 5.41 14.74 -1.89
N SER A 10 6.30 15.19 -2.75
CA SER A 10 6.01 16.24 -3.71
C SER A 10 5.16 15.67 -4.84
N TYR A 11 4.15 16.42 -5.28
CA TYR A 11 3.34 16.08 -6.43
C TYR A 11 3.28 17.24 -7.42
N GLN A 12 3.19 16.91 -8.70
CA GLN A 12 3.00 17.84 -9.78
C GLN A 12 1.96 17.29 -10.77
N THR A 13 1.02 18.15 -11.16
CA THR A 13 0.12 17.96 -12.31
C THR A 13 0.33 19.09 -13.32
N ALA A 14 -0.43 19.09 -14.41
CA ALA A 14 -0.39 20.17 -15.38
C ALA A 14 -0.74 21.55 -14.78
N SER A 15 -1.53 21.59 -13.70
CA SER A 15 -2.05 22.83 -13.11
C SER A 15 -1.68 23.05 -11.64
N ARG A 16 -1.17 22.04 -10.94
CA ARG A 16 -0.91 22.09 -9.50
C ARG A 16 0.46 21.52 -9.17
N THR A 17 1.09 22.10 -8.16
CA THR A 17 2.22 21.50 -7.45
C THR A 17 1.95 21.60 -5.95
N GLY A 18 2.54 20.70 -5.17
CA GLY A 18 2.42 20.73 -3.72
C GLY A 18 3.08 19.54 -3.06
N LYS A 19 2.81 19.38 -1.75
CA LYS A 19 3.19 18.20 -0.98
C LYS A 19 1.94 17.45 -0.52
N THR A 20 2.03 16.13 -0.44
CA THR A 20 0.98 15.31 0.17
C THR A 20 0.89 15.62 1.66
N GLY A 21 -0.34 15.80 2.16
CA GLY A 21 -0.58 16.03 3.58
C GLY A 21 -0.56 14.73 4.41
N ASP A 22 -0.89 14.84 5.69
CA ASP A 22 -0.80 13.76 6.69
C ASP A 22 -1.65 12.52 6.36
N GLN A 23 -2.70 12.67 5.55
CA GLN A 23 -3.56 11.58 5.08
C GLN A 23 -3.28 11.23 3.61
N GLY A 24 -2.13 11.64 3.08
CA GLY A 24 -1.75 11.44 1.68
C GLY A 24 -2.59 12.24 0.68
N GLN A 25 -3.32 13.25 1.14
CA GLN A 25 -4.18 14.10 0.30
C GLN A 25 -3.36 15.03 -0.59
N TYR A 26 -3.84 15.25 -1.81
CA TYR A 26 -3.24 16.15 -2.80
C TYR A 26 -4.33 16.78 -3.65
N ARG A 27 -4.01 17.86 -4.37
CA ARG A 27 -4.98 18.62 -5.19
C ARG A 27 -4.73 18.37 -6.67
N TYR A 28 -5.78 18.09 -7.41
CA TYR A 28 -5.73 17.82 -8.84
C TYR A 28 -7.04 18.25 -9.51
N PHE A 29 -7.04 18.37 -10.84
CA PHE A 29 -8.27 18.38 -11.63
C PHE A 29 -8.46 17.03 -12.34
N PRO A 30 -9.72 16.55 -12.50
CA PRO A 30 -9.98 15.29 -13.20
C PRO A 30 -9.37 15.25 -14.61
N GLY A 31 -8.78 14.11 -14.98
CA GLY A 31 -8.16 13.88 -16.28
C GLY A 31 -6.69 14.30 -16.40
N GLU A 32 -6.11 14.91 -15.37
CA GLU A 32 -4.67 15.18 -15.33
C GLU A 32 -3.85 13.91 -15.00
N THR A 33 -2.54 14.00 -15.19
CA THR A 33 -1.58 13.02 -14.69
C THR A 33 -0.70 13.63 -13.59
N LEU A 34 -0.13 12.76 -12.77
CA LEU A 34 0.76 13.09 -11.66
C LEU A 34 2.18 12.66 -11.97
N THR A 35 3.10 13.53 -11.60
CA THR A 35 4.48 13.18 -11.24
C THR A 35 4.58 13.23 -9.72
N LEU A 36 5.17 12.18 -9.13
CA LEU A 36 5.38 12.03 -7.70
C LEU A 36 6.88 11.94 -7.44
N SER A 37 7.34 12.66 -6.43
CA SER A 37 8.73 12.64 -5.99
C SER A 37 8.85 12.69 -4.48
N VAL A 38 9.98 12.22 -3.94
CA VAL A 38 10.40 12.49 -2.56
C VAL A 38 11.62 13.40 -2.62
N GLY A 39 11.45 14.65 -2.20
CA GLY A 39 12.44 15.69 -2.51
C GLY A 39 12.68 15.80 -4.02
N ASN A 40 13.93 15.63 -4.42
CA ASN A 40 14.40 15.68 -5.80
C ASN A 40 14.42 14.31 -6.50
N LEU A 41 14.13 13.22 -5.78
CA LEU A 41 14.05 11.89 -6.35
C LEU A 41 12.66 11.66 -6.95
N GLU A 42 12.58 11.53 -8.28
CA GLU A 42 11.35 11.13 -8.97
C GLU A 42 11.02 9.67 -8.65
N LEU A 43 9.78 9.41 -8.24
CA LEU A 43 9.27 8.08 -7.91
C LEU A 43 8.40 7.52 -9.03
N ALA A 44 7.60 8.38 -9.66
CA ALA A 44 6.70 8.01 -10.74
C ALA A 44 6.29 9.21 -11.57
N THR A 45 5.97 8.98 -12.84
CA THR A 45 5.46 10.00 -13.75
C THR A 45 4.35 9.44 -14.62
N GLY A 46 3.44 10.33 -15.07
CA GLY A 46 2.32 9.94 -15.92
C GLY A 46 1.24 9.13 -15.20
N VAL A 47 1.14 9.20 -13.87
CA VAL A 47 0.14 8.45 -13.09
C VAL A 47 -1.23 9.14 -13.22
N PRO A 48 -2.29 8.47 -13.70
CA PRO A 48 -3.62 9.08 -13.76
C PRO A 48 -4.10 9.54 -12.37
N VAL A 49 -4.66 10.74 -12.28
CA VAL A 49 -5.18 11.28 -11.02
C VAL A 49 -6.44 10.55 -10.57
N GLU A 50 -6.44 10.08 -9.32
CA GLU A 50 -7.61 9.47 -8.66
C GLU A 50 -7.72 9.94 -7.20
N PRO A 51 -8.87 9.84 -6.52
CA PRO A 51 -8.95 10.23 -5.11
C PRO A 51 -7.96 9.46 -4.22
N VAL A 52 -7.68 8.20 -4.59
CA VAL A 52 -6.66 7.37 -3.95
C VAL A 52 -5.85 6.65 -5.02
N ILE A 53 -4.53 6.68 -4.85
CA ILE A 53 -3.53 6.03 -5.69
C ILE A 53 -2.59 5.28 -4.73
N THR A 54 -2.20 4.07 -5.09
CA THR A 54 -1.25 3.23 -4.36
C THR A 54 0.02 3.01 -5.21
N PRO A 55 1.10 2.45 -4.64
CA PRO A 55 2.28 2.08 -5.41
C PRO A 55 2.01 1.18 -6.62
N LEU A 56 0.91 0.40 -6.63
CA LEU A 56 0.54 -0.44 -7.77
C LEU A 56 0.19 0.39 -9.01
N GLU A 57 -0.27 1.64 -8.85
CA GLU A 57 -0.60 2.52 -9.97
C GLU A 57 0.59 3.38 -10.44
N PHE A 58 1.77 3.29 -9.82
CA PHE A 58 2.89 4.20 -10.13
C PHE A 58 3.59 3.83 -11.45
N PHE A 59 3.58 2.55 -11.79
CA PHE A 59 4.27 1.99 -12.95
C PHE A 59 3.28 1.63 -14.06
N THR A 60 3.69 1.82 -15.31
CA THR A 60 2.79 1.64 -16.47
C THR A 60 2.35 0.19 -16.64
N PHE A 61 3.26 -0.78 -16.48
CA PHE A 61 2.95 -2.19 -16.68
C PHE A 61 1.88 -2.67 -15.68
N GLU A 62 2.05 -2.32 -14.41
CA GLU A 62 1.14 -2.65 -13.32
C GLU A 62 -0.22 -1.98 -13.52
N ARG A 63 -0.27 -0.71 -13.96
CA ARG A 63 -1.53 -0.05 -14.34
C ARG A 63 -2.29 -0.78 -15.43
N GLU A 64 -1.60 -1.30 -16.45
CA GLU A 64 -2.24 -2.07 -17.51
C GLU A 64 -2.73 -3.43 -16.98
N ALA A 65 -1.95 -4.10 -16.14
CA ALA A 65 -2.35 -5.34 -15.50
C ALA A 65 -3.60 -5.16 -14.60
N LEU A 66 -3.69 -4.05 -13.86
CA LEU A 66 -4.85 -3.71 -13.01
C LEU A 66 -6.17 -3.54 -13.79
N LYS A 67 -6.16 -3.48 -15.12
CA LYS A 67 -7.39 -3.47 -15.94
C LYS A 67 -8.00 -4.86 -16.08
N ILE A 68 -7.26 -5.90 -15.74
CA ILE A 68 -7.65 -7.30 -15.90
C ILE A 68 -7.90 -7.89 -14.51
N ALA A 69 -9.13 -8.34 -14.25
CA ALA A 69 -9.47 -9.04 -13.03
C ALA A 69 -9.05 -10.51 -13.10
N GLY A 70 -8.72 -11.10 -11.96
CA GLY A 70 -8.63 -12.55 -11.81
C GLY A 70 -10.03 -13.16 -11.57
N THR A 71 -10.11 -14.48 -11.62
CA THR A 71 -11.36 -15.23 -11.36
C THR A 71 -11.24 -15.97 -10.03
N THR A 72 -12.24 -15.83 -9.15
CA THR A 72 -12.34 -16.55 -7.87
C THR A 72 -12.74 -18.00 -8.07
N ASP A 73 -12.67 -18.81 -7.00
CA ASP A 73 -13.09 -20.22 -7.04
C ASP A 73 -14.57 -20.39 -7.40
N GLU A 74 -15.41 -19.41 -7.05
CA GLU A 74 -16.82 -19.38 -7.43
C GLU A 74 -17.08 -18.93 -8.88
N GLY A 75 -16.02 -18.64 -9.65
CA GLY A 75 -16.12 -18.18 -11.04
C GLY A 75 -16.40 -16.69 -11.22
N LEU A 76 -16.33 -15.90 -10.14
CA LEU A 76 -16.58 -14.45 -10.16
C LEU A 76 -15.27 -13.66 -10.38
N GLN A 77 -15.36 -12.50 -11.01
CA GLN A 77 -14.25 -11.60 -11.23
C GLN A 77 -13.83 -10.86 -9.95
N SER A 78 -12.53 -10.76 -9.69
CA SER A 78 -11.99 -10.03 -8.54
C SER A 78 -10.62 -9.44 -8.84
N HIS A 79 -10.52 -8.11 -8.68
CA HIS A 79 -9.24 -7.43 -8.78
C HIS A 79 -8.32 -7.68 -7.58
N ARG A 80 -8.85 -8.21 -6.46
CA ARG A 80 -8.02 -8.63 -5.33
C ARG A 80 -6.97 -9.66 -5.77
N ILE A 81 -7.32 -10.56 -6.68
CA ILE A 81 -6.39 -11.59 -7.19
C ILE A 81 -5.24 -10.95 -7.96
N THR A 82 -5.55 -10.09 -8.93
CA THR A 82 -4.54 -9.36 -9.72
C THR A 82 -3.67 -8.48 -8.84
N GLU A 83 -4.27 -7.73 -7.92
CA GLU A 83 -3.55 -6.89 -6.96
C GLU A 83 -2.54 -7.70 -6.14
N GLN A 84 -2.93 -8.87 -5.62
CA GLN A 84 -2.02 -9.74 -4.86
C GLN A 84 -0.90 -10.32 -5.74
N GLN A 85 -1.19 -10.68 -6.98
CA GLN A 85 -0.16 -11.12 -7.93
C GLN A 85 0.86 -10.01 -8.22
N LEU A 86 0.42 -8.76 -8.36
CA LEU A 86 1.32 -7.62 -8.58
C LEU A 86 2.18 -7.34 -7.34
N ILE A 87 1.60 -7.41 -6.14
CA ILE A 87 2.33 -7.29 -4.88
C ILE A 87 3.43 -8.36 -4.80
N GLN A 88 3.11 -9.61 -5.12
CA GLN A 88 4.03 -10.73 -4.99
C GLN A 88 5.11 -10.75 -6.08
N ASN A 89 4.79 -10.32 -7.30
CA ASN A 89 5.65 -10.56 -8.47
C ASN A 89 6.31 -9.31 -9.06
N SER A 90 5.86 -8.09 -8.72
CA SER A 90 6.50 -6.86 -9.21
C SER A 90 7.66 -6.46 -8.32
N ASP A 91 8.88 -6.47 -8.87
CA ASP A 91 10.06 -5.92 -8.18
C ASP A 91 9.94 -4.41 -8.01
N ALA A 92 9.42 -3.69 -9.02
CA ALA A 92 9.21 -2.25 -8.99
C ALA A 92 8.29 -1.80 -7.85
N VAL A 93 7.12 -2.44 -7.72
CA VAL A 93 6.17 -2.13 -6.63
C VAL A 93 6.80 -2.43 -5.28
N MET A 94 7.54 -3.54 -5.16
CA MET A 94 8.13 -3.94 -3.89
C MET A 94 9.31 -3.08 -3.46
N ASN A 95 10.25 -2.82 -4.35
CA ASN A 95 11.39 -1.96 -4.11
C ASN A 95 10.93 -0.55 -3.74
N LEU A 96 9.99 0.04 -4.50
CA LEU A 96 9.42 1.35 -4.19
C LEU A 96 8.74 1.38 -2.82
N THR A 97 7.91 0.39 -2.53
CA THR A 97 7.17 0.36 -1.25
C THR A 97 8.12 0.21 -0.08
N ARG A 98 9.09 -0.70 -0.15
CA ARG A 98 10.10 -0.90 0.90
C ARG A 98 10.95 0.35 1.10
N PHE A 99 11.34 1.02 0.02
CA PHE A 99 12.08 2.28 0.07
C PHE A 99 11.27 3.39 0.76
N LEU A 100 10.00 3.58 0.39
CA LEU A 100 9.12 4.54 1.05
C LEU A 100 8.93 4.24 2.54
N MET A 101 8.85 2.96 2.90
CA MET A 101 8.76 2.53 4.29
C MET A 101 10.07 2.74 5.06
N ALA A 102 11.24 2.57 4.42
CA ALA A 102 12.54 2.86 5.02
C ALA A 102 12.71 4.36 5.30
N LEU A 103 12.18 5.22 4.42
CA LEU A 103 12.11 6.67 4.59
C LEU A 103 11.08 7.14 5.62
N ASN A 104 10.19 6.27 6.09
CA ASN A 104 9.19 6.63 7.08
C ASN A 104 9.88 7.10 8.37
N TRP A 105 9.54 8.28 8.88
CA TRP A 105 10.15 8.80 10.11
C TRP A 105 10.08 7.78 11.26
N ARG A 106 8.91 7.14 11.42
CA ARG A 106 8.72 6.07 12.39
C ARG A 106 9.20 4.75 11.79
N GLN A 107 10.11 4.06 12.47
CA GLN A 107 10.69 2.79 11.98
C GLN A 107 9.63 1.69 11.76
N ARG A 108 8.45 1.79 12.37
CA ARG A 108 7.34 0.84 12.18
C ARG A 108 6.08 1.57 11.76
N THR A 109 5.41 1.03 10.74
CA THR A 109 4.01 1.33 10.44
C THR A 109 3.15 0.39 11.28
N SER A 110 2.60 0.88 12.40
CA SER A 110 1.60 0.11 13.17
C SER A 110 0.33 -0.11 12.35
N SER A 111 -0.52 -1.03 12.80
CA SER A 111 -1.89 -1.15 12.28
C SER A 111 -2.62 0.20 12.38
N GLY A 112 -2.87 0.83 11.24
CA GLY A 112 -3.61 2.10 11.12
C GLY A 112 -2.76 3.31 10.70
N ASP A 113 -1.43 3.21 10.77
CA ASP A 113 -0.55 4.31 10.41
C ASP A 113 -0.17 4.30 8.92
N GLY A 114 0.00 5.50 8.37
CA GLY A 114 0.58 5.73 7.05
C GLY A 114 2.10 5.89 7.10
N ILE A 115 2.68 6.37 5.98
CA ILE A 115 4.10 6.69 5.87
C ILE A 115 4.28 8.21 6.05
N GLU A 116 5.11 8.61 7.01
CA GLU A 116 5.41 10.00 7.36
C GLU A 116 6.84 10.37 6.93
N ILE A 117 7.02 11.04 5.79
CA ILE A 117 8.34 11.53 5.37
C ILE A 117 8.49 12.99 5.77
N ARG A 118 9.37 13.27 6.74
CA ARG A 118 9.57 14.62 7.28
C ARG A 118 10.50 15.46 6.40
N ASP A 119 10.36 16.78 6.51
CA ASP A 119 11.23 17.74 5.80
C ASP A 119 12.72 17.55 6.09
N ARG A 120 13.10 17.12 7.30
CA ARG A 120 14.50 16.79 7.64
C ARG A 120 15.03 15.62 6.78
N VAL A 121 14.25 14.54 6.69
CA VAL A 121 14.57 13.37 5.84
C VAL A 121 14.71 13.82 4.39
N ILE A 122 13.78 14.66 3.90
CA ILE A 122 13.81 15.19 2.53
C ILE A 122 15.05 16.07 2.28
N GLN A 123 15.45 16.89 3.24
CA GLN A 123 16.64 17.75 3.11
C GLN A 123 17.93 16.91 3.03
N GLN A 124 18.07 15.91 3.91
CA GLN A 124 19.22 15.00 3.90
C GLN A 124 19.25 14.17 2.62
N LEU A 125 18.09 13.62 2.22
CA LEU A 125 17.93 12.92 0.94
C LEU A 125 18.41 13.78 -0.24
N ASN A 126 17.97 15.04 -0.32
CA ASN A 126 18.38 15.94 -1.40
C ASN A 126 19.87 16.27 -1.39
N ALA A 127 20.50 16.33 -0.21
CA ALA A 127 21.93 16.56 -0.08
C ALA A 127 22.76 15.33 -0.49
N ALA A 128 22.24 14.14 -0.23
CA ALA A 128 22.89 12.86 -0.52
C ALA A 128 22.68 12.38 -1.97
N LEU A 129 21.54 12.73 -2.60
CA LEU A 129 21.20 12.27 -3.95
C LEU A 129 22.27 12.55 -5.04
N PRO A 130 23.04 13.66 -5.02
CA PRO A 130 24.13 13.88 -5.98
C PRO A 130 25.40 13.06 -5.70
N LEU A 131 25.48 12.42 -4.53
CA LEU A 131 26.68 11.71 -4.04
C LEU A 131 26.61 10.20 -4.29
N ILE A 132 25.42 9.64 -4.52
CA ILE A 132 25.26 8.22 -4.83
C ILE A 132 25.89 7.87 -6.18
N SER A 133 26.39 6.64 -6.31
CA SER A 133 27.17 6.21 -7.47
C SER A 133 26.36 6.17 -8.77
N GLU A 134 25.08 5.83 -8.68
CA GLU A 134 24.17 5.65 -9.81
C GLU A 134 22.74 6.07 -9.42
N PRO A 135 21.86 6.41 -10.39
CA PRO A 135 20.46 6.68 -10.10
C PRO A 135 19.75 5.48 -9.47
N ILE A 136 18.78 5.74 -8.59
CA ILE A 136 17.93 4.69 -8.02
C ILE A 136 16.98 4.16 -9.09
N ASP A 137 17.11 2.87 -9.43
CA ASP A 137 16.17 2.16 -10.30
C ASP A 137 15.36 1.15 -9.48
N PHE A 138 14.04 1.36 -9.40
CA PHE A 138 13.15 0.46 -8.69
C PHE A 138 12.90 -0.86 -9.44
N ASN A 139 13.20 -0.93 -10.75
CA ASN A 139 12.90 -2.09 -11.59
C ASN A 139 13.94 -3.22 -11.52
N VAL A 140 15.05 -3.02 -10.82
CA VAL A 140 16.08 -4.05 -10.65
C VAL A 140 15.58 -5.17 -9.72
N PRO A 141 16.16 -6.38 -9.79
CA PRO A 141 15.80 -7.47 -8.87
C PRO A 141 15.89 -7.07 -7.40
N ARG A 142 14.96 -7.54 -6.56
CA ARG A 142 14.89 -7.20 -5.12
C ARG A 142 16.20 -7.36 -4.36
N GLY A 143 16.99 -8.38 -4.69
CA GLY A 143 18.27 -8.66 -4.05
C GLY A 143 19.33 -7.60 -4.39
N GLU A 144 19.33 -7.12 -5.63
CA GLU A 144 20.20 -6.04 -6.08
C GLU A 144 19.79 -4.70 -5.47
N PHE A 145 18.48 -4.42 -5.43
CA PHE A 145 17.95 -3.20 -4.82
C PHE A 145 18.23 -3.11 -3.32
N ALA A 146 18.26 -4.25 -2.62
CA ALA A 146 18.53 -4.33 -1.19
C ALA A 146 19.96 -4.79 -0.85
N LEU A 147 20.92 -4.60 -1.76
CA LEU A 147 22.31 -4.98 -1.52
C LEU A 147 22.94 -4.12 -0.41
N GLU A 148 23.50 -4.78 0.61
CA GLU A 148 23.98 -4.17 1.87
C GLU A 148 25.46 -4.52 2.16
N GLU A 149 26.17 -5.01 1.16
CA GLU A 149 27.61 -5.28 1.28
C GLU A 149 28.38 -3.95 1.34
N GLU A 150 29.31 -3.81 2.29
CA GLU A 150 30.01 -2.55 2.60
C GLU A 150 30.69 -1.90 1.38
N GLU A 151 31.25 -2.72 0.48
CA GLU A 151 31.92 -2.25 -0.74
C GLU A 151 30.98 -2.20 -1.98
N ALA A 152 29.71 -2.60 -1.83
CA ALA A 152 28.77 -2.77 -2.94
C ALA A 152 27.34 -2.39 -2.55
N LEU A 153 27.14 -1.38 -1.69
CA LEU A 153 25.81 -0.90 -1.33
C LEU A 153 25.00 -0.52 -2.58
N SER A 154 23.73 -0.92 -2.61
CA SER A 154 22.81 -0.47 -3.66
C SER A 154 22.65 1.06 -3.61
N PRO A 155 22.32 1.74 -4.73
CA PRO A 155 22.08 3.18 -4.72
C PRO A 155 21.04 3.64 -3.68
N ALA A 156 20.03 2.80 -3.42
CA ALA A 156 19.01 3.08 -2.40
C ALA A 156 19.61 3.02 -0.98
N ASN A 157 20.47 2.04 -0.69
CA ASN A 157 21.14 1.91 0.61
C ASN A 157 22.26 2.94 0.80
N GLN A 158 22.97 3.33 -0.27
CA GLN A 158 23.88 4.50 -0.23
C GLN A 158 23.12 5.76 0.18
N LEU A 159 21.94 5.99 -0.39
CA LEU A 159 21.11 7.15 -0.04
C LEU A 159 20.60 7.08 1.41
N LEU A 160 20.15 5.91 1.88
CA LEU A 160 19.65 5.75 3.25
C LEU A 160 20.76 5.88 4.31
N ALA A 161 21.99 5.51 3.98
CA ALA A 161 23.15 5.67 4.86
C ALA A 161 23.44 7.13 5.24
N GLU A 162 23.06 8.08 4.37
CA GLU A 162 23.26 9.51 4.55
C GLU A 162 22.11 10.22 5.30
N ILE A 163 21.08 9.48 5.71
CA ILE A 163 19.88 10.03 6.33
C ILE A 163 19.82 9.66 7.81
N CYS A 164 19.68 10.67 8.67
CA CYS A 164 19.46 10.45 10.10
C CYS A 164 17.98 10.59 10.48
N PHE A 165 17.41 9.49 10.99
CA PHE A 165 16.00 9.41 11.40
C PHE A 165 15.76 9.78 12.87
N TYR A 166 16.67 10.55 13.45
CA TYR A 166 16.61 11.04 14.83
C TYR A 166 16.56 12.58 14.86
N PRO A 167 16.15 13.19 15.99
CA PRO A 167 16.16 14.64 16.15
C PRO A 167 17.53 15.27 15.84
N PRO A 168 17.58 16.57 15.54
CA PRO A 168 18.85 17.30 15.51
C PRO A 168 19.63 17.06 16.81
N ASP A 169 20.96 16.96 16.68
CA ASP A 169 21.89 16.79 17.80
C ASP A 169 21.76 15.47 18.58
N ASP A 170 21.03 14.49 18.05
CA ASP A 170 21.03 13.12 18.59
C ASP A 170 22.41 12.47 18.32
N GLU A 171 22.97 11.79 19.34
CA GLU A 171 24.26 11.11 19.24
C GLU A 171 24.30 10.12 18.07
N LEU A 172 23.14 9.52 17.72
CA LEU A 172 23.00 8.58 16.60
C LEU A 172 23.08 9.26 15.22
N CYS A 173 23.02 10.59 15.16
CA CYS A 173 23.23 11.37 13.94
C CYS A 173 24.68 11.85 13.75
N GLU A 174 25.57 11.59 14.71
CA GLU A 174 26.97 12.00 14.60
C GLU A 174 27.75 11.07 13.65
N GLU A 175 28.90 11.54 13.16
CA GLU A 175 29.81 10.68 12.41
C GLU A 175 30.33 9.54 13.31
N PRO A 176 30.31 8.28 12.83
CA PRO A 176 30.77 7.16 13.63
C PRO A 176 32.27 7.30 13.96
N PRO A 177 32.69 7.17 15.24
CA PRO A 177 34.10 7.23 15.63
C PRO A 177 34.97 6.34 14.75
N THR A 178 36.09 6.85 14.22
CA THR A 178 36.96 6.07 13.33
C THR A 178 37.66 4.93 14.06
N LEU A 179 38.04 3.86 13.34
CA LEU A 179 38.81 2.77 13.93
C LEU A 179 40.14 3.26 14.51
N GLU A 180 40.78 4.22 13.84
CA GLU A 180 42.00 4.87 14.33
C GLU A 180 41.77 5.64 15.64
N ALA A 181 40.65 6.35 15.78
CA ALA A 181 40.32 7.03 17.04
C ALA A 181 40.11 6.03 18.18
N ILE A 182 39.46 4.90 17.91
CA ILE A 182 39.25 3.82 18.89
C ILE A 182 40.57 3.18 19.32
N GLU A 183 41.47 2.90 18.37
CA GLU A 183 42.77 2.27 18.66
C GLU A 183 43.72 3.18 19.47
N ASN A 184 43.61 4.50 19.28
CA ASN A 184 44.44 5.48 19.98
C ASN A 184 43.87 5.92 21.33
N ALA A 185 42.62 5.57 21.64
CA ALA A 185 41.99 5.92 22.91
C ALA A 185 42.47 5.00 24.06
N PRO A 186 42.58 5.52 25.30
CA PRO A 186 42.93 4.71 26.44
C PRO A 186 41.85 3.65 26.72
N PRO A 187 42.22 2.46 27.21
CA PRO A 187 41.25 1.47 27.66
C PRO A 187 40.54 1.97 28.93
N GLN A 188 39.30 1.54 29.10
CA GLN A 188 38.54 1.84 30.31
C GLN A 188 39.22 1.25 31.56
N PRO A 189 39.38 2.02 32.65
CA PRO A 189 39.95 1.51 33.89
C PRO A 189 39.06 0.42 34.52
N GLU A 190 39.69 -0.53 35.23
CA GLU A 190 38.98 -1.66 35.87
C GLU A 190 38.05 -1.20 37.00
N GLU A 191 38.48 -0.19 37.76
CA GLU A 191 37.71 0.39 38.85
C GLU A 191 36.91 1.60 38.36
N ALA A 192 35.60 1.62 38.65
CA ALA A 192 34.72 2.70 38.23
C ALA A 192 35.10 4.07 38.83
N GLU A 193 35.83 4.07 39.95
CA GLU A 193 36.31 5.27 40.66
C GLU A 193 37.44 5.99 39.91
N ASP A 194 38.21 5.24 39.11
CA ASP A 194 39.35 5.76 38.33
C ASP A 194 38.92 6.30 36.95
N ARG A 195 37.61 6.24 36.64
CA ARG A 195 37.07 6.73 35.39
C ARG A 195 37.02 8.26 35.38
N ASP A 196 37.74 8.86 34.45
CA ASP A 196 37.74 10.30 34.19
C ASP A 196 36.56 10.64 33.24
N PRO A 197 35.63 11.53 33.63
CA PRO A 197 34.52 11.94 32.77
C PRO A 197 34.95 12.74 31.52
N ASP A 198 36.18 13.29 31.50
CA ASP A 198 36.69 14.11 30.39
C ASP A 198 37.48 13.28 29.35
N ILE A 199 37.62 11.96 29.56
CA ILE A 199 38.32 11.05 28.65
C ILE A 199 37.31 10.14 27.93
N GLU A 200 37.37 10.13 26.60
CA GLU A 200 36.68 9.12 25.80
C GLU A 200 37.52 7.83 25.74
N TYR A 201 37.00 6.76 26.34
CA TYR A 201 37.67 5.46 26.38
C TYR A 201 37.40 4.64 25.11
N SER A 202 38.32 3.72 24.79
CA SER A 202 38.23 2.88 23.59
C SER A 202 36.93 2.08 23.51
N GLU A 203 36.45 1.59 24.65
CA GLU A 203 35.21 0.81 24.80
C GLU A 203 33.96 1.68 24.60
N ASP A 204 33.98 2.92 25.11
CA ASP A 204 32.90 3.89 24.93
C ASP A 204 32.79 4.29 23.45
N LEU A 205 33.93 4.58 22.79
CA LEU A 205 33.98 4.91 21.36
C LEU A 205 33.53 3.75 20.49
N ARG A 206 33.93 2.51 20.83
CA ARG A 206 33.46 1.30 20.13
C ARG A 206 31.96 1.13 20.28
N SER A 207 31.43 1.27 21.49
CA SER A 207 30.00 1.20 21.75
C SER A 207 29.23 2.28 20.99
N LYS A 208 29.72 3.52 20.99
CA LYS A 208 29.15 4.64 20.23
C LYS A 208 29.13 4.36 18.72
N ARG A 209 30.26 3.90 18.16
CA ARG A 209 30.37 3.50 16.75
C ARG A 209 29.34 2.42 16.40
N GLU A 210 29.25 1.36 17.20
CA GLU A 210 28.27 0.28 16.97
C GLU A 210 26.82 0.77 17.02
N ARG A 211 26.49 1.67 17.97
CA ARG A 211 25.15 2.27 18.08
C ARG A 211 24.81 3.10 16.84
N ILE A 212 25.72 3.97 16.39
CA ILE A 212 25.52 4.81 15.20
C ILE A 212 25.35 3.93 13.95
N LEU A 213 26.25 2.96 13.74
CA LEU A 213 26.18 2.08 12.56
C LEU A 213 24.89 1.23 12.55
N LYS A 214 24.41 0.79 13.71
CA LYS A 214 23.13 0.06 13.83
C LYS A 214 21.90 0.97 13.66
N ALA A 215 22.07 2.28 13.82
CA ALA A 215 21.01 3.26 13.64
C ALA A 215 20.79 3.66 12.17
N ILE A 216 21.80 3.41 11.32
CA ILE A 216 21.68 3.55 9.86
C ILE A 216 20.62 2.55 9.37
N ARG A 217 19.71 3.06 8.54
CA ARG A 217 18.65 2.23 7.97
C ARG A 217 19.04 1.69 6.62
N THR A 218 18.49 0.53 6.31
CA THR A 218 18.59 -0.07 4.98
C THR A 218 17.21 -0.44 4.45
N VAL A 219 17.12 -0.71 3.15
CA VAL A 219 15.91 -1.30 2.57
C VAL A 219 15.64 -2.70 3.15
N GLY A 220 16.68 -3.43 3.56
CA GLY A 220 16.59 -4.73 4.23
C GLY A 220 15.86 -4.71 5.57
N ASP A 221 15.93 -3.59 6.30
CA ASP A 221 15.16 -3.39 7.55
C ASP A 221 13.64 -3.53 7.33
N VAL A 222 13.18 -3.23 6.12
CA VAL A 222 11.79 -3.47 5.71
C VAL A 222 11.74 -4.81 4.98
N ALA A 223 11.32 -5.85 5.70
CA ALA A 223 11.12 -7.17 5.13
C ALA A 223 10.00 -7.16 4.06
N VAL A 224 10.10 -8.09 3.09
CA VAL A 224 9.15 -8.19 1.97
C VAL A 224 7.73 -8.43 2.48
N ASP A 225 7.54 -9.36 3.40
CA ASP A 225 6.25 -9.68 4.03
C ASP A 225 5.61 -8.46 4.73
N THR A 226 6.43 -7.59 5.30
CA THR A 226 6.00 -6.34 5.94
C THR A 226 5.45 -5.36 4.90
N ALA A 227 6.11 -5.23 3.76
CA ALA A 227 5.63 -4.39 2.65
C ALA A 227 4.39 -4.99 1.96
N GLU A 228 4.34 -6.31 1.79
CA GLU A 228 3.16 -7.02 1.27
C GLU A 228 1.94 -6.84 2.18
N ALA A 229 2.13 -6.99 3.50
CA ALA A 229 1.08 -6.77 4.50
C ALA A 229 0.60 -5.33 4.50
N TYR A 230 1.51 -4.36 4.36
CA TYR A 230 1.16 -2.94 4.24
C TYR A 230 0.27 -2.70 3.01
N LEU A 231 0.69 -3.11 1.80
CA LEU A 231 -0.09 -2.91 0.58
C LEU A 231 -1.43 -3.63 0.62
N THR A 232 -1.44 -4.88 1.07
CA THR A 232 -2.68 -5.68 1.20
C THR A 232 -3.68 -4.98 2.11
N ARG A 233 -3.23 -4.48 3.26
CA ARG A 233 -4.06 -3.71 4.18
C ARG A 233 -4.62 -2.44 3.51
N GLU A 234 -3.79 -1.68 2.81
CA GLU A 234 -4.23 -0.46 2.11
C GLU A 234 -5.30 -0.79 1.05
N LEU A 235 -5.14 -1.86 0.29
CA LEU A 235 -6.10 -2.30 -0.72
C LEU A 235 -7.40 -2.84 -0.09
N ASP A 236 -7.32 -3.53 1.05
CA ASP A 236 -8.49 -3.99 1.80
C ASP A 236 -9.31 -2.82 2.35
N ILE A 237 -8.65 -1.77 2.84
CA ILE A 237 -9.32 -0.54 3.26
C ILE A 237 -10.00 0.13 2.06
N LEU A 238 -9.34 0.19 0.89
CA LEU A 238 -9.95 0.74 -0.33
C LEU A 238 -11.19 -0.04 -0.75
N THR A 239 -11.08 -1.35 -0.84
CA THR A 239 -12.18 -2.25 -1.24
C THR A 239 -13.34 -2.14 -0.26
N THR A 240 -13.05 -2.04 1.04
CA THR A 240 -14.08 -1.84 2.08
C THR A 240 -14.76 -0.48 1.94
N ARG A 241 -14.01 0.61 1.82
CA ARG A 241 -14.56 1.97 1.63
C ARG A 241 -15.40 2.05 0.36
N LEU A 242 -14.93 1.43 -0.73
CA LEU A 242 -15.66 1.31 -1.98
C LEU A 242 -16.98 0.55 -1.79
N GLY A 243 -16.91 -0.64 -1.19
CA GLY A 243 -18.04 -1.52 -0.96
C GLY A 243 -19.12 -0.90 -0.05
N ILE A 244 -18.74 -0.09 0.94
CA ILE A 244 -19.70 0.60 1.82
C ILE A 244 -20.56 1.62 1.05
N ARG A 245 -20.06 2.17 -0.07
CA ARG A 245 -20.85 3.09 -0.92
C ARG A 245 -22.03 2.40 -1.61
N TYR A 246 -22.07 1.07 -1.63
CA TYR A 246 -23.07 0.28 -2.34
C TYR A 246 -23.78 -0.72 -1.41
N TYR A 247 -25.04 -1.01 -1.71
CA TYR A 247 -25.85 -1.98 -0.97
C TYR A 247 -26.89 -2.60 -1.90
N LEU A 248 -27.45 -3.74 -1.51
CA LEU A 248 -28.62 -4.32 -2.18
C LEU A 248 -29.89 -3.75 -1.54
N ASN A 249 -30.94 -3.49 -2.32
CA ASN A 249 -32.23 -3.00 -1.78
C ASN A 249 -32.83 -3.95 -0.74
N GLU A 250 -32.47 -5.22 -0.79
CA GLU A 250 -32.78 -6.26 0.20
C GLU A 250 -31.51 -7.06 0.48
N PHE A 251 -31.30 -7.46 1.74
CA PHE A 251 -30.16 -8.29 2.16
C PHE A 251 -30.60 -9.67 2.67
N VAL A 252 -31.89 -9.81 2.99
CA VAL A 252 -32.56 -11.09 3.24
C VAL A 252 -33.90 -11.08 2.49
N ALA A 253 -34.18 -12.12 1.73
CA ALA A 253 -35.48 -12.40 1.15
C ALA A 253 -36.06 -13.65 1.82
N ASP A 254 -37.25 -13.50 2.39
CA ASP A 254 -38.01 -14.58 3.02
C ASP A 254 -39.27 -14.78 2.19
N LEU A 255 -39.34 -15.92 1.49
CA LEU A 255 -40.33 -16.18 0.46
C LEU A 255 -40.94 -17.58 0.66
N PRO A 256 -42.26 -17.74 0.50
CA PRO A 256 -42.89 -19.06 0.62
C PRO A 256 -42.50 -19.95 -0.56
N ALA A 257 -42.36 -21.26 -0.34
CA ALA A 257 -42.01 -22.22 -1.41
C ALA A 257 -42.98 -22.18 -2.62
N SER A 258 -44.22 -21.72 -2.42
CA SER A 258 -45.19 -21.53 -3.50
C SER A 258 -44.92 -20.33 -4.41
N ASP A 259 -44.06 -19.40 -4.00
CA ASP A 259 -43.75 -18.18 -4.75
C ASP A 259 -42.60 -18.40 -5.74
N THR A 260 -42.93 -19.09 -6.83
CA THR A 260 -42.00 -19.40 -7.93
C THR A 260 -41.86 -18.25 -8.95
N GLY A 261 -42.44 -17.08 -8.65
CA GLY A 261 -42.34 -15.91 -9.51
C GLY A 261 -40.93 -15.32 -9.54
N ILE A 262 -40.57 -14.68 -10.64
CA ILE A 262 -39.30 -13.95 -10.76
C ILE A 262 -39.30 -12.77 -9.79
N LYS A 263 -38.21 -12.66 -9.03
CA LYS A 263 -37.89 -11.58 -8.10
C LYS A 263 -36.69 -10.81 -8.61
N THR A 264 -36.58 -9.56 -8.20
CA THR A 264 -35.47 -8.69 -8.60
C THR A 264 -34.84 -8.08 -7.37
N VAL A 265 -33.51 -8.21 -7.26
CA VAL A 265 -32.69 -7.44 -6.33
C VAL A 265 -31.88 -6.41 -7.12
N ASN A 266 -31.77 -5.19 -6.59
CA ASN A 266 -31.05 -4.09 -7.20
C ASN A 266 -29.85 -3.68 -6.37
N VAL A 267 -28.73 -3.43 -7.04
CA VAL A 267 -27.62 -2.67 -6.47
C VAL A 267 -28.05 -1.21 -6.35
N LYS A 268 -27.78 -0.59 -5.19
CA LYS A 268 -28.01 0.81 -4.88
C LYS A 268 -26.70 1.46 -4.44
N LYS A 269 -26.59 2.78 -4.64
CA LYS A 269 -25.45 3.60 -4.21
C LYS A 269 -25.92 4.61 -3.16
N ILE A 270 -25.13 4.81 -2.11
CA ILE A 270 -25.38 5.86 -1.12
C ILE A 270 -25.25 7.22 -1.82
N ALA A 271 -26.21 8.12 -1.59
CA ALA A 271 -26.21 9.47 -2.13
C ALA A 271 -26.05 9.54 -3.66
N GLY A 272 -26.77 8.70 -4.42
CA GLY A 272 -26.76 8.76 -5.88
C GLY A 272 -27.46 7.58 -6.53
N LYS A 273 -27.29 7.46 -7.85
CA LYS A 273 -27.65 6.26 -8.60
C LYS A 273 -26.40 5.41 -8.83
N PRO A 274 -26.51 4.08 -8.85
CA PRO A 274 -25.39 3.24 -9.26
C PRO A 274 -25.06 3.53 -10.73
N ASP A 275 -23.78 3.66 -11.01
CA ASP A 275 -23.20 3.69 -12.36
C ASP A 275 -22.18 2.57 -12.40
N LEU A 276 -22.49 1.55 -13.20
CA LEU A 276 -21.78 0.27 -13.24
C LEU A 276 -21.24 0.08 -14.64
N ALA A 277 -19.98 -0.34 -14.74
CA ALA A 277 -19.37 -0.80 -15.97
C ALA A 277 -19.67 -2.28 -16.25
N ASP A 278 -19.98 -3.06 -15.20
CA ASP A 278 -20.28 -4.49 -15.34
C ASP A 278 -21.01 -5.07 -14.10
N ILE A 279 -21.67 -6.22 -14.26
CA ILE A 279 -22.30 -7.01 -13.20
C ILE A 279 -22.36 -8.50 -13.56
N GLU A 280 -22.21 -9.34 -12.55
CA GLU A 280 -22.39 -10.78 -12.63
C GLU A 280 -23.03 -11.28 -11.33
N ALA A 281 -23.73 -12.41 -11.40
CA ALA A 281 -24.32 -13.01 -10.21
C ALA A 281 -24.41 -14.52 -10.32
N ILE A 282 -24.25 -15.18 -9.18
CA ILE A 282 -24.40 -16.63 -9.03
C ILE A 282 -25.20 -16.93 -7.76
N SER A 283 -25.79 -18.13 -7.71
CA SER A 283 -26.36 -18.70 -6.50
C SER A 283 -25.37 -19.69 -5.90
N THR A 284 -25.20 -19.70 -4.59
CA THR A 284 -24.38 -20.71 -3.90
C THR A 284 -25.00 -22.10 -3.94
N ARG A 285 -26.32 -22.18 -4.16
CA ARG A 285 -27.12 -23.41 -4.23
C ARG A 285 -28.20 -23.22 -5.30
N ASP A 286 -27.85 -23.57 -6.54
CA ASP A 286 -28.72 -23.40 -7.70
C ASP A 286 -29.94 -24.34 -7.70
N GLN A 287 -29.87 -25.46 -6.97
CA GLN A 287 -31.05 -26.31 -6.74
C GLN A 287 -32.15 -25.62 -5.91
N ASP A 288 -31.81 -24.65 -5.07
CA ASP A 288 -32.77 -23.96 -4.20
C ASP A 288 -33.20 -22.61 -4.79
N VAL A 289 -32.23 -21.85 -5.29
CA VAL A 289 -32.45 -20.50 -5.84
C VAL A 289 -31.67 -20.37 -7.13
N VAL A 290 -32.37 -20.05 -8.22
CA VAL A 290 -31.76 -19.92 -9.55
C VAL A 290 -31.65 -18.45 -9.92
N VAL A 291 -30.45 -18.02 -10.32
CA VAL A 291 -30.25 -16.72 -10.97
C VAL A 291 -30.77 -16.82 -12.40
N HIS A 292 -31.75 -15.99 -12.74
CA HIS A 292 -32.39 -15.98 -14.05
C HIS A 292 -31.64 -15.07 -15.04
N SER A 293 -31.31 -13.85 -14.61
CA SER A 293 -30.61 -12.86 -15.42
C SER A 293 -29.98 -11.77 -14.55
N PHE A 294 -29.06 -10.99 -15.12
CA PHE A 294 -28.53 -9.78 -14.49
C PHE A 294 -28.16 -8.75 -15.57
N GLY A 295 -28.19 -7.47 -15.20
CA GLY A 295 -27.93 -6.37 -16.13
C GLY A 295 -27.29 -5.16 -15.45
N TRP A 296 -26.14 -4.70 -15.96
CA TRP A 296 -25.39 -3.61 -15.35
C TRP A 296 -26.08 -2.26 -15.57
N GLN A 297 -26.78 -2.08 -16.71
CA GLN A 297 -27.55 -0.87 -16.99
C GLN A 297 -28.72 -0.67 -16.02
N SER A 298 -29.38 -1.76 -15.64
CA SER A 298 -30.49 -1.76 -14.66
C SER A 298 -30.00 -1.92 -13.22
N ALA A 299 -28.70 -2.22 -13.03
CA ALA A 299 -28.10 -2.56 -11.75
C ALA A 299 -28.94 -3.61 -11.01
N SER A 300 -29.37 -4.66 -11.71
CA SER A 300 -30.34 -5.65 -11.22
C SER A 300 -29.90 -7.08 -11.44
N VAL A 301 -30.36 -7.96 -10.55
CA VAL A 301 -30.27 -9.41 -10.65
C VAL A 301 -31.66 -9.98 -10.44
N ASP A 302 -32.12 -10.77 -11.40
CA ASP A 302 -33.40 -11.46 -11.36
C ASP A 302 -33.19 -12.92 -10.96
N TYR A 303 -34.02 -13.43 -10.06
CA TYR A 303 -33.92 -14.79 -9.52
C TYR A 303 -35.30 -15.39 -9.24
N PHE A 304 -35.38 -16.70 -9.06
CA PHE A 304 -36.60 -17.40 -8.64
C PHE A 304 -36.26 -18.61 -7.76
N LEU A 305 -37.26 -19.08 -7.01
CA LEU A 305 -37.12 -20.25 -6.13
C LEU A 305 -37.35 -21.54 -6.93
N ALA A 306 -36.48 -22.52 -6.72
CA ALA A 306 -36.58 -23.87 -7.27
C ALA A 306 -36.62 -24.96 -6.18
N GLY A 307 -36.21 -24.63 -4.96
CA GLY A 307 -36.16 -25.54 -3.82
C GLY A 307 -37.46 -25.65 -3.02
N GLU A 308 -37.41 -26.48 -1.98
CA GLU A 308 -38.53 -26.73 -1.06
C GLU A 308 -38.43 -25.85 0.20
N SER A 309 -39.51 -25.82 0.99
CA SER A 309 -39.53 -25.18 2.32
C SER A 309 -38.41 -25.73 3.22
N GLY A 310 -37.71 -24.83 3.91
CA GLY A 310 -36.48 -25.11 4.65
C GLY A 310 -35.20 -24.96 3.83
N GLY A 311 -35.30 -24.70 2.52
CA GLY A 311 -34.18 -24.38 1.65
C GLY A 311 -33.58 -22.99 1.94
N GLU A 312 -32.27 -22.87 1.77
CA GLU A 312 -31.54 -21.61 1.94
C GLU A 312 -30.41 -21.51 0.92
N SER A 313 -30.25 -20.34 0.30
CA SER A 313 -29.13 -20.03 -0.60
C SER A 313 -28.70 -18.56 -0.45
N GLU A 314 -27.46 -18.26 -0.81
CA GLU A 314 -27.01 -16.89 -1.06
C GLU A 314 -26.91 -16.62 -2.56
N ILE A 315 -27.43 -15.47 -2.98
CA ILE A 315 -27.11 -14.89 -4.29
C ILE A 315 -25.93 -13.95 -4.09
N LEU A 316 -24.79 -14.29 -4.71
CA LEU A 316 -23.61 -13.43 -4.74
C LEU A 316 -23.74 -12.49 -5.94
N VAL A 317 -23.91 -11.21 -5.66
CA VAL A 317 -23.99 -10.13 -6.66
C VAL A 317 -22.65 -9.42 -6.71
N ASN A 318 -21.92 -9.57 -7.81
CA ASN A 318 -20.62 -8.95 -8.01
C ASN A 318 -20.71 -7.91 -9.14
N PHE A 319 -20.20 -6.71 -8.92
CA PHE A 319 -20.33 -5.61 -9.88
C PHE A 319 -19.10 -4.71 -9.89
N LYS A 320 -18.88 -4.04 -11.01
CA LYS A 320 -17.77 -3.10 -11.19
C LYS A 320 -18.32 -1.69 -11.39
N PRO A 321 -18.13 -0.77 -10.43
CA PRO A 321 -18.45 0.65 -10.63
C PRO A 321 -17.67 1.27 -11.80
N SER A 322 -18.25 2.24 -12.50
CA SER A 322 -17.62 2.87 -13.67
C SER A 322 -16.41 3.76 -13.34
N ASP A 323 -16.28 4.20 -12.08
CA ASP A 323 -15.24 5.12 -11.59
C ASP A 323 -14.01 4.39 -11.02
N THR A 324 -13.90 3.07 -11.16
CA THR A 324 -12.77 2.31 -10.66
C THR A 324 -12.61 0.98 -11.40
N TYR A 325 -11.40 0.41 -11.38
CA TYR A 325 -11.20 -0.94 -11.90
C TYR A 325 -11.81 -2.00 -10.96
N ARG A 326 -11.89 -1.74 -9.65
CA ARG A 326 -12.19 -2.76 -8.63
C ARG A 326 -13.61 -3.32 -8.71
N TRP A 327 -13.71 -4.64 -8.56
CA TRP A 327 -14.99 -5.35 -8.38
C TRP A 327 -15.45 -5.27 -6.92
N VAL A 328 -16.77 -5.23 -6.73
CA VAL A 328 -17.43 -5.18 -5.42
C VAL A 328 -18.45 -6.32 -5.34
N LYS A 329 -18.32 -7.13 -4.29
CA LYS A 329 -19.23 -8.23 -4.00
C LYS A 329 -20.23 -7.86 -2.90
N LYS A 330 -21.49 -8.24 -3.09
CA LYS A 330 -22.58 -8.21 -2.09
C LYS A 330 -23.31 -9.54 -2.11
N SER A 331 -23.93 -9.91 -0.99
CA SER A 331 -24.76 -11.10 -0.90
C SER A 331 -26.19 -10.76 -0.52
N LEU A 332 -27.13 -11.49 -1.10
CA LEU A 332 -28.52 -11.56 -0.68
C LEU A 332 -28.76 -12.97 -0.15
N ARG A 333 -29.14 -13.09 1.12
CA ARG A 333 -29.59 -14.37 1.69
C ARG A 333 -31.04 -14.62 1.31
N VAL A 334 -31.36 -15.79 0.79
CA VAL A 334 -32.72 -16.18 0.40
C VAL A 334 -33.12 -17.41 1.20
N VAL A 335 -34.24 -17.31 1.93
CA VAL A 335 -34.81 -18.37 2.76
C VAL A 335 -36.17 -18.76 2.17
N ILE A 336 -36.37 -20.06 1.96
CA ILE A 336 -37.60 -20.64 1.44
C ILE A 336 -38.41 -21.19 2.62
N ASN A 337 -39.58 -20.60 2.88
CA ASN A 337 -40.45 -20.96 4.01
C ASN A 337 -41.67 -21.79 3.63
#